data_AF-A0A4V0P220-F1
#
_entry.id   AF-A0A4V0P220-F1
#
_cell.length_a   1.000
_cell.length_b   1.000
_cell.length_c   1.000
_cell.angle_alpha   90.00
_cell.angle_beta   90.00
_cell.angle_gamma   90.00
#
_symmetry.space_group_name_H-M   'P 1'
#
loop_
_entity.id
_entity.type
_entity.pdbx_description
1 polymer ?
#
loop_
_entity_poly.entity_id
_entity_poly.type
_entity_poly.pdbx_seq_one_letter_code
_entity_poly.pdbx_strand_id
1 'polypeptide(L)'
;MENIENLFKRTKRKSSEIWYCREYWSGDSRDGQYVNGDGYHYFEMLGDGFVQKAFEYYETDDGEEKVTPTPELVGINWFEFFGFEDEELLEEVPEHEFIYIEQLIKKS
;
A
#
# COMPACT_ATOMS: atom_id res chain seq x y z
N MET A 1 -0.99 28.83 -24.50
CA MET A 1 -0.75 27.42 -24.14
C MET A 1 -0.32 27.43 -22.70
N GLU A 2 -1.23 27.05 -21.80
CA GLU A 2 -0.91 26.94 -20.37
C GLU A 2 0.06 25.76 -20.18
N ASN A 3 1.10 25.98 -19.37
CA ASN A 3 2.10 24.99 -19.01
C ASN A 3 1.45 23.86 -18.21
N ILE A 4 1.13 22.75 -18.88
CA ILE A 4 0.64 21.51 -18.26
C ILE A 4 1.78 20.76 -17.52
N GLU A 5 3.03 21.20 -17.64
CA GLU A 5 4.20 20.58 -16.99
C GLU A 5 4.26 20.77 -15.46
N ASN A 6 3.32 21.53 -14.87
CA ASN A 6 3.31 21.82 -13.43
C ASN A 6 2.26 21.04 -12.62
N LEU A 7 1.49 20.12 -13.23
CA LEU A 7 0.37 19.50 -12.51
C LEU A 7 0.75 18.32 -11.61
N PHE A 8 1.92 17.69 -11.78
CA PHE A 8 2.30 16.51 -10.98
C PHE A 8 3.80 16.39 -10.66
N LYS A 9 4.54 17.50 -10.52
CA LYS A 9 5.77 17.42 -9.72
C LYS A 9 5.37 17.36 -8.25
N ARG A 10 4.87 16.19 -7.79
CA ARG A 10 4.71 15.90 -6.36
C ARG A 10 6.05 16.22 -5.72
N THR A 11 6.06 17.21 -4.83
CA THR A 11 7.23 17.57 -4.05
C THR A 11 7.73 16.31 -3.36
N LYS A 12 9.00 15.94 -3.62
CA LYS A 12 9.64 14.79 -2.99
C LYS A 12 9.42 14.86 -1.47
N ARG A 13 8.75 13.86 -0.89
CA ARG A 13 8.50 13.78 0.56
C ARG A 13 9.82 13.85 1.33
N LYS A 14 9.78 14.32 2.58
CA LYS A 14 10.99 14.26 3.41
C LYS A 14 11.26 12.81 3.79
N SER A 15 12.52 12.39 3.83
CA SER A 15 12.89 11.00 4.17
C SER A 15 12.24 10.53 5.48
N SER A 16 12.17 11.36 6.52
CA SER A 16 11.56 10.99 7.80
C SER A 16 10.04 11.20 7.89
N GLU A 17 9.38 11.59 6.79
CA GLU A 17 7.93 11.83 6.77
C GLU A 17 7.18 10.50 6.71
N ILE A 18 6.26 10.27 7.64
CA ILE A 18 5.37 9.11 7.58
C ILE A 18 4.19 9.45 6.67
N TRP A 19 3.87 8.55 5.77
CA TRP A 19 2.68 8.62 4.93
C TRP A 19 2.09 7.22 4.74
N TYR A 20 0.83 7.19 4.33
CA TYR A 20 0.07 5.96 4.15
C TYR A 20 -0.34 5.84 2.70
N CYS A 21 -0.20 4.64 2.14
CA CYS A 21 -0.55 4.39 0.76
C CYS A 21 -1.03 2.97 0.56
N ARG A 22 -1.59 2.73 -0.62
CA ARG A 22 -1.91 1.39 -1.09
C ARG A 22 -1.47 1.19 -2.53
N GLU A 23 -1.19 -0.05 -2.90
CA GLU A 23 -1.12 -0.49 -4.30
C GLU A 23 -2.21 -1.53 -4.56
N TYR A 24 -2.69 -1.59 -5.80
CA TYR A 24 -3.57 -2.67 -6.25
C TYR A 24 -2.75 -3.93 -6.55
N TRP A 25 -3.29 -5.10 -6.19
CA TRP A 25 -2.75 -6.39 -6.61
C TRP A 25 -3.86 -7.27 -7.20
N SER A 26 -3.47 -8.20 -8.07
CA SER A 26 -4.32 -9.30 -8.54
C SER A 26 -3.53 -10.59 -8.58
N GLY A 27 -4.21 -11.72 -8.38
CA GLY A 27 -3.61 -13.05 -8.32
C GLY A 27 -4.11 -13.86 -7.14
N ASP A 28 -3.28 -14.78 -6.66
CA ASP A 28 -3.57 -15.54 -5.45
C ASP A 28 -3.16 -14.72 -4.22
N SER A 29 -4.01 -14.68 -3.20
CA SER A 29 -3.71 -14.00 -1.94
C SER A 29 -2.50 -14.62 -1.27
N ARG A 30 -1.77 -13.81 -0.50
CA ARG A 30 -0.57 -14.21 0.23
C ARG A 30 -0.85 -15.32 1.24
N ASP A 31 -2.04 -15.31 1.85
CA ASP A 31 -2.46 -16.35 2.79
C ASP A 31 -2.97 -17.64 2.11
N GLY A 32 -3.08 -17.64 0.78
CA GLY A 32 -3.56 -18.75 -0.03
C GLY A 32 -5.04 -19.06 0.13
N GLN A 33 -5.82 -18.19 0.78
CA GLN A 33 -7.26 -18.40 1.01
C GLN A 33 -8.12 -17.91 -0.17
N TYR A 34 -7.60 -16.98 -0.97
CA TYR A 34 -8.31 -16.37 -2.10
C TYR A 34 -7.51 -16.55 -3.39
N VAL A 35 -8.13 -17.11 -4.41
CA VAL A 35 -7.47 -17.57 -5.63
C VAL A 35 -8.02 -16.80 -6.82
N ASN A 36 -7.13 -16.29 -7.68
CA ASN A 36 -7.49 -15.36 -8.77
C ASN A 36 -8.33 -14.16 -8.30
N GLY A 37 -8.00 -13.64 -7.11
CA GLY A 37 -8.64 -12.48 -6.53
C GLY A 37 -7.94 -11.18 -6.92
N ASP A 38 -8.49 -10.10 -6.40
CA ASP A 38 -7.85 -8.82 -6.35
C ASP A 38 -8.04 -8.13 -5.01
N GLY A 39 -7.24 -7.11 -4.78
CA GLY A 39 -7.21 -6.40 -3.52
C GLY A 39 -6.18 -5.30 -3.49
N TYR A 40 -5.77 -4.95 -2.27
CA TYR A 40 -4.78 -3.92 -2.04
C TYR A 40 -3.71 -4.37 -1.07
N HIS A 41 -2.47 -3.94 -1.28
CA HIS A 41 -1.48 -3.91 -0.21
C HIS A 41 -1.50 -2.51 0.40
N TYR A 42 -1.67 -2.43 1.72
CA TYR A 42 -1.61 -1.19 2.48
C TYR A 42 -0.24 -1.05 3.13
N PHE A 43 0.34 0.15 3.05
CA PHE A 43 1.64 0.46 3.63
C PHE A 43 1.61 1.70 4.52
N GLU A 44 2.31 1.62 5.65
CA GLU A 44 2.85 2.79 6.36
C GLU A 44 4.30 2.93 5.93
N MET A 45 4.66 4.05 5.33
CA MET A 45 5.97 4.25 4.71
C MET A 45 6.64 5.53 5.18
N LEU A 46 7.96 5.51 5.16
CA LEU A 46 8.77 6.72 5.18
C LEU A 46 8.78 7.37 3.79
N GLY A 47 9.00 8.68 3.74
CA GLY A 47 8.97 9.45 2.48
C GLY A 47 10.11 9.13 1.51
N ASP A 48 11.10 8.35 1.94
CA ASP A 48 12.16 7.78 1.10
C ASP A 48 11.87 6.37 0.60
N GLY A 49 10.72 5.77 0.96
CA GLY A 49 10.27 4.49 0.45
C GLY A 49 10.41 3.32 1.43
N PHE A 50 10.94 3.53 2.63
CA PHE A 50 11.06 2.44 3.60
C PHE A 50 9.73 2.06 4.24
N VAL A 51 9.31 0.81 4.05
CA VAL A 51 8.07 0.26 4.59
C VAL A 51 8.22 0.00 6.09
N GLN A 52 7.36 0.61 6.90
CA GLN A 52 7.29 0.42 8.36
C GLN A 52 6.26 -0.64 8.74
N LYS A 53 5.14 -0.71 8.01
CA LYS A 53 4.09 -1.72 8.16
C LYS A 53 3.50 -2.06 6.80
N ALA A 54 3.06 -3.30 6.64
CA ALA A 54 2.44 -3.77 5.41
C ALA A 54 1.34 -4.79 5.70
N PHE A 55 0.22 -4.67 4.97
CA PHE A 55 -0.93 -5.55 5.07
C PHE A 55 -1.46 -5.86 3.66
N GLU A 56 -1.89 -7.08 3.42
CA GLU A 56 -2.73 -7.45 2.28
C GLU A 56 -4.20 -7.39 2.71
N TYR A 57 -5.03 -6.72 1.91
CA TYR A 57 -6.47 -6.64 2.08
C TYR A 57 -7.17 -7.15 0.82
N TYR A 58 -8.25 -7.90 1.00
CA TYR A 58 -9.21 -8.23 -0.05
C TYR A 58 -10.61 -8.44 0.53
N GLU A 59 -11.61 -8.31 -0.34
CA GLU A 59 -13.00 -8.62 -0.03
C GLU A 59 -13.40 -9.89 -0.79
N THR A 60 -14.01 -10.85 -0.09
CA THR A 60 -14.53 -12.07 -0.71
C THR A 60 -15.85 -11.79 -1.44
N ASP A 61 -16.27 -12.71 -2.32
CA ASP A 61 -17.57 -12.61 -3.02
C ASP A 61 -18.79 -12.48 -2.09
N ASP A 62 -18.67 -12.95 -0.85
CA ASP A 62 -19.72 -12.85 0.19
C ASP A 62 -19.70 -11.50 0.95
N GLY A 63 -18.79 -10.59 0.59
CA GLY A 63 -18.60 -9.30 1.24
C GLY A 63 -17.79 -9.36 2.54
N GLU A 64 -17.11 -10.47 2.81
CA GLU A 64 -16.23 -10.58 3.98
C GLU A 64 -14.86 -9.93 3.69
N GLU A 65 -14.47 -8.98 4.53
CA GLU A 65 -13.16 -8.35 4.51
C GLU A 65 -12.10 -9.24 5.16
N LYS A 66 -11.00 -9.47 4.44
CA LYS A 66 -9.84 -10.22 4.93
C LYS A 66 -8.62 -9.33 4.95
N VAL A 67 -7.84 -9.44 6.02
CA VAL A 67 -6.56 -8.74 6.16
C VAL A 67 -5.48 -9.68 6.65
N THR A 68 -4.37 -9.74 5.92
CA THR A 68 -3.21 -10.57 6.24
C THR A 68 -1.98 -9.69 6.40
N PRO A 69 -1.27 -9.73 7.54
CA PRO A 69 0.03 -9.06 7.67
C PRO A 69 1.06 -9.59 6.67
N THR A 70 1.84 -8.69 6.06
CA THR A 70 2.92 -9.02 5.12
C THR A 70 4.29 -8.61 5.68
N PRO A 71 4.76 -9.26 6.77
CA PRO A 71 5.99 -8.88 7.46
C PRO A 71 7.24 -8.97 6.58
N GLU A 72 7.20 -9.74 5.50
CA GLU A 72 8.29 -9.85 4.52
C GLU A 72 8.53 -8.56 3.73
N LEU A 73 7.53 -7.67 3.66
CA LEU A 73 7.64 -6.37 3.01
C LEU A 73 8.14 -5.29 3.98
N VAL A 74 8.16 -5.55 5.28
CA VAL A 74 8.62 -4.56 6.27
C VAL A 74 10.14 -4.41 6.20
N GLY A 75 10.61 -3.16 6.19
CA GLY A 75 12.03 -2.81 6.14
C GLY A 75 12.63 -2.78 4.72
N ILE A 76 11.89 -3.17 3.69
CA ILE A 76 12.32 -2.96 2.30
C ILE A 76 12.15 -1.49 1.93
N ASN A 77 13.00 -1.00 1.02
CA ASN A 77 12.70 0.20 0.28
C ASN A 77 11.83 -0.20 -0.93
N TRP A 78 10.56 0.19 -0.93
CA TRP A 78 9.59 -0.24 -1.94
C TRP A 78 10.03 0.15 -3.36
N PHE A 79 10.49 1.40 -3.53
CA PHE A 79 10.96 1.92 -4.82
C PHE A 79 12.13 1.09 -5.36
N GLU A 80 13.15 0.85 -4.52
CA GLU A 80 14.32 0.06 -4.93
C GLU A 80 13.98 -1.41 -5.19
N PHE A 81 13.13 -2.00 -4.35
CA PHE A 81 12.78 -3.42 -4.43
C PHE A 81 12.03 -3.75 -5.72
N PHE A 82 11.08 -2.89 -6.10
CA PHE A 82 10.25 -3.07 -7.29
C PHE A 82 10.78 -2.35 -8.54
N GLY A 83 11.85 -1.56 -8.40
CA GLY A 83 12.51 -0.87 -9.52
C GLY A 83 11.76 0.37 -10.02
N PHE A 84 11.00 1.03 -9.16
CA PHE A 84 10.29 2.28 -9.46
C PHE A 84 11.11 3.50 -9.06
N GLU A 85 11.04 4.56 -9.86
CA GLU A 85 11.72 5.83 -9.55
C GLU A 85 10.83 6.77 -8.72
N ASP A 86 9.53 6.50 -8.66
CA ASP A 86 8.52 7.29 -7.97
C ASP A 86 7.30 6.44 -7.50
N GLU A 87 6.22 7.13 -7.14
CA GLU A 87 5.01 6.59 -6.51
C GLU A 87 3.92 6.19 -7.52
N GLU A 88 4.26 5.92 -8.78
CA GLU A 88 3.28 5.71 -9.86
C GLU A 88 2.17 4.69 -9.52
N LEU A 89 2.51 3.60 -8.82
CA LEU A 89 1.55 2.56 -8.42
C LEU A 89 0.95 2.76 -7.02
N LEU A 90 1.42 3.77 -6.29
CA LEU A 90 1.01 4.05 -4.92
C LEU A 90 -0.06 5.14 -4.89
N GLU A 91 -1.24 4.76 -4.43
CA GLU A 91 -2.31 5.68 -4.08
C GLU A 91 -2.14 6.12 -2.62
N GLU A 92 -2.01 7.41 -2.37
CA GLU A 92 -2.00 7.95 -1.01
C GLU A 92 -3.38 7.77 -0.37
N VAL A 93 -3.42 7.21 0.84
CA VAL A 93 -4.64 7.01 1.62
C VAL A 93 -4.56 7.80 2.92
N PRO A 94 -5.69 8.23 3.48
CA PRO A 94 -5.67 8.89 4.77
C PRO A 94 -5.35 7.90 5.90
N GLU A 95 -4.68 8.39 6.95
CA GLU A 95 -4.28 7.60 8.11
C GLU A 95 -5.43 6.77 8.72
N HIS A 96 -6.64 7.31 8.76
CA HIS A 96 -7.79 6.60 9.34
C HIS A 96 -8.22 5.38 8.51
N GLU A 97 -7.99 5.37 7.20
CA GLU A 97 -8.23 4.20 6.35
C GLU A 97 -7.20 3.11 6.67
N PHE A 98 -5.93 3.47 6.76
CA PHE A 98 -4.87 2.53 7.14
C PHE A 98 -5.10 1.93 8.53
N ILE A 99 -5.46 2.75 9.53
CA ILE A 99 -5.79 2.29 10.88
C ILE A 99 -6.99 1.35 10.88
N TYR A 100 -7.99 1.59 10.02
CA TYR A 100 -9.13 0.68 9.88
C TYR A 100 -8.68 -0.71 9.44
N ILE A 101 -7.84 -0.79 8.39
CA ILE A 101 -7.26 -2.05 7.91
C ILE A 101 -6.45 -2.76 9.00
N GLU A 102 -5.60 -2.03 9.72
CA GLU A 102 -4.80 -2.58 10.84
C GLU A 102 -5.70 -3.16 11.96
N GLN A 103 -6.88 -2.59 12.20
CA GLN A 103 -7.81 -3.08 13.21
C GLN A 103 -8.55 -4.35 12.79
N LEU A 104 -8.71 -4.60 11.49
CA LEU A 104 -9.38 -5.81 10.99
C LEU A 104 -8.59 -7.08 11.35
N ILE A 105 -7.26 -7.01 11.44
CA ILE A 105 -6.39 -8.12 11.88
C ILE A 105 -6.80 -8.67 13.24
N LYS A 106 -7.29 -7.80 14.15
CA LYS A 106 -7.70 -8.22 15.50
C LYS A 106 -9.06 -8.92 15.54
N LYS A 107 -9.82 -8.86 14.45
CA LYS A 107 -11.15 -9.48 14.33
C LYS A 107 -11.10 -10.85 13.63
N SER A 108 -10.01 -11.14 12.93
CA SER A 108 -9.76 -12.38 12.17
C SER A 108 -9.30 -13.54 13.05
#